data_AF-A0A2P4PLY3-F1
#
_entry.id   AF-A0A2P4PLY3-F1
#
_cell.length_a   1.000
_cell.length_b   1.000
_cell.length_c   1.000
_cell.angle_alpha   90.00
_cell.angle_beta   90.00
_cell.angle_gamma   90.00
#
_symmetry.space_group_name_H-M   'P 1'
#
loop_
_entity.id
_entity.type
_entity.pdbx_description
1 polymer ?
#
loop_
_entity_poly.entity_id
_entity_poly.type
_entity_poly.pdbx_seq_one_letter_code
_entity_poly.pdbx_strand_id
1 'polypeptide(L)' 'MKETYENQISFPKINSAGMEIILEYIYTGSVKKESLTKDNLIEAFFAAHYFQLSDLQDLIMKTINNTNFVKDYSPELLS' A
#
# COMPACT_ATOMS: atom_id res chain seq x y z
N MET A 1 -8.08 25.70 3.67
CA MET A 1 -7.88 24.80 2.52
C MET A 1 -7.54 25.70 1.35
N LYS A 2 -6.37 25.54 0.73
CA LYS A 2 -6.03 26.34 -0.46
C LYS A 2 -6.83 25.71 -1.60
N GLU A 3 -7.90 26.37 -2.04
CA GLU A 3 -8.57 26.03 -3.30
C GLU A 3 -7.66 26.47 -4.45
N THR A 4 -6.57 25.73 -4.64
CA THR A 4 -5.78 25.84 -5.86
C THR A 4 -6.50 25.01 -6.90
N TYR A 5 -6.92 25.63 -8.01
CA TYR A 5 -7.46 24.95 -9.20
C TYR A 5 -6.39 24.13 -9.95
N GLU A 6 -5.45 23.54 -9.20
CA GLU A 6 -4.41 22.67 -9.75
C GLU A 6 -5.02 21.30 -10.04
N ASN A 7 -5.01 20.93 -11.31
CA ASN A 7 -5.52 19.64 -11.78
C ASN A 7 -4.51 18.49 -11.59
N GLN A 8 -3.32 18.80 -11.02
CA GLN A 8 -2.25 17.84 -10.81
C GLN A 8 -1.70 18.00 -9.40
N ILE A 9 -1.50 16.87 -8.73
CA ILE A 9 -0.81 16.78 -7.46
C ILE A 9 0.35 15.80 -7.61
N SER A 10 1.45 16.05 -6.90
CA SER A 10 2.66 15.23 -6.97
C SER A 10 2.98 14.65 -5.59
N PHE A 11 3.24 13.35 -5.54
CA PHE A 11 3.68 12.64 -4.35
C PHE A 11 5.10 12.10 -4.57
N PRO A 12 6.16 12.86 -4.24
CA PRO A 12 7.53 12.50 -4.59
C PRO A 12 8.03 11.22 -3.90
N LYS A 13 7.35 10.77 -2.84
CA LYS A 13 7.70 9.57 -2.07
C LYS A 13 6.90 8.33 -2.47
N ILE A 14 5.87 8.48 -3.30
CA ILE A 14 4.95 7.39 -3.65
C ILE A 14 5.13 7.05 -5.12
N ASN A 15 5.36 5.77 -5.42
CA ASN A 15 5.43 5.30 -6.79
C ASN A 15 4.05 4.91 -7.33
N SER A 16 3.99 4.60 -8.62
CA SER A 16 2.72 4.29 -9.31
C SER A 16 2.02 3.07 -8.72
N ALA A 17 2.76 2.01 -8.39
CA ALA A 17 2.19 0.77 -7.84
C ALA A 17 1.54 1.02 -6.46
N GLY A 18 2.21 1.74 -5.56
CA GLY A 18 1.63 2.14 -4.28
C GLY A 18 0.40 3.03 -4.48
N MET A 19 0.47 4.02 -5.38
CA MET A 19 -0.64 4.93 -5.63
C MET A 19 -1.87 4.22 -6.22
N GLU A 20 -1.68 3.22 -7.08
CA GLU A 20 -2.76 2.41 -7.64
C GLU A 20 -3.58 1.73 -6.54
N ILE A 21 -2.92 1.12 -5.56
CA ILE A 21 -3.58 0.48 -4.41
C ILE A 21 -4.31 1.51 -3.54
N ILE A 22 -3.72 2.69 -3.32
CA ILE A 22 -4.35 3.76 -2.55
C ILE A 22 -5.63 4.23 -3.22
N LEU A 23 -5.61 4.43 -4.54
CA LEU A 23 -6.80 4.82 -5.29
C LEU A 23 -7.88 3.74 -5.23
N GLU A 24 -7.52 2.47 -5.44
CA GLU A 24 -8.47 1.37 -5.31
C GLU A 24 -9.15 1.35 -3.93
N TYR A 25 -8.36 1.47 -2.86
CA TYR A 25 -8.89 1.46 -1.50
C TYR A 25 -9.77 2.67 -1.19
N ILE A 26 -9.35 3.88 -1.56
CA ILE A 26 -10.13 5.09 -1.30
C ILE A 26 -11.46 5.07 -2.05
N TYR A 27 -11.48 4.56 -3.29
CA TYR A 27 -12.70 4.52 -4.10
C TYR A 27 -13.65 3.37 -3.75
N THR A 28 -13.13 2.23 -3.29
CA THR A 28 -13.96 1.03 -3.06
C THR A 28 -14.11 0.63 -1.60
N GLY A 29 -13.31 1.21 -0.70
CA GLY A 29 -13.21 0.81 0.70
C GLY A 29 -12.53 -0.55 0.91
N SER A 30 -11.93 -1.15 -0.13
CA SER A 30 -11.31 -2.47 -0.08
C SER A 30 -10.17 -2.58 -1.10
N VAL A 31 -9.37 -3.64 -1.02
CA VAL A 31 -8.38 -3.97 -2.06
C VAL A 31 -8.61 -5.41 -2.48
N LYS A 32 -8.70 -5.65 -3.78
CA LYS A 32 -8.82 -7.00 -4.33
C LYS A 32 -7.56 -7.80 -4.03
N LYS A 33 -7.75 -9.10 -3.83
CA LYS A 33 -6.63 -10.00 -3.55
C LYS A 33 -5.63 -10.04 -4.71
N GLU A 34 -6.10 -9.99 -5.96
CA GLU A 34 -5.21 -9.93 -7.14
C GLU A 34 -4.42 -8.63 -7.28
N SER A 35 -4.87 -7.54 -6.66
CA SER A 35 -4.16 -6.25 -6.72
C SER A 35 -2.90 -6.28 -5.85
N LEU A 36 -2.88 -7.06 -4.76
CA LEU A 36 -1.70 -7.22 -3.91
C LEU A 36 -0.85 -8.41 -4.37
N THR A 37 0.31 -8.12 -4.93
CA THR A 37 1.27 -9.12 -5.43
C THR A 37 2.56 -9.08 -4.61
N LYS A 38 3.50 -10.00 -4.85
CA LYS A 38 4.83 -9.96 -4.19
C LYS A 38 5.57 -8.65 -4.51
N ASP A 39 5.35 -8.11 -5.71
CA ASP A 39 6.16 -7.05 -6.30
C ASP A 39 5.71 -5.64 -5.92
N ASN A 40 4.49 -5.48 -5.40
CA ASN A 40 3.94 -4.17 -5.03
C ASN A 40 3.58 -4.06 -3.54
N LEU A 41 3.85 -5.10 -2.76
CA LEU A 41 3.40 -5.20 -1.37
C LEU A 41 4.07 -4.17 -0.47
N ILE A 42 5.37 -3.96 -0.66
CA ILE A 42 6.18 -3.02 0.12
C ILE A 42 5.74 -1.59 -0.20
N GLU A 43 5.56 -1.31 -1.48
CA GLU A 43 5.08 -0.05 -2.03
C GLU A 43 3.68 0.29 -1.52
N ALA A 44 2.77 -0.68 -1.52
CA ALA A 44 1.42 -0.55 -1.01
C ALA A 44 1.42 -0.27 0.50
N PHE A 45 2.26 -0.97 1.27
CA PHE A 45 2.39 -0.75 2.70
C PHE A 45 2.94 0.65 3.01
N PHE A 46 4.01 1.06 2.31
CA PHE A 46 4.62 2.38 2.48
C PHE A 46 3.65 3.51 2.08
N ALA A 47 2.90 3.33 0.98
CA ALA A 47 1.88 4.28 0.57
C ALA A 47 0.75 4.37 1.60
N ALA A 48 0.25 3.24 2.10
CA ALA A 48 -0.80 3.22 3.11
C ALA A 48 -0.36 3.91 4.41
N HIS A 49 0.92 3.75 4.78
CA HIS A 49 1.54 4.50 5.88
C HIS A 49 1.59 6.00 5.61
N TYR A 50 2.07 6.42 4.43
CA TYR A 50 2.17 7.83 4.04
C TYR A 50 0.82 8.55 4.07
N PHE A 51 -0.24 7.90 3.57
CA PHE A 51 -1.60 8.43 3.57
C PHE A 51 -2.37 8.18 4.89
N GLN A 52 -1.73 7.60 5.91
CA GLN A 52 -2.30 7.33 7.23
C GLN A 52 -3.55 6.42 7.18
N LEU A 53 -3.57 5.46 6.25
CA LEU A 53 -4.64 4.48 6.10
C LEU A 53 -4.32 3.23 6.93
N SER A 54 -4.59 3.27 8.24
CA SER A 54 -4.28 2.17 9.18
C SER A 54 -4.97 0.86 8.80
N ASP A 55 -6.24 0.93 8.41
CA ASP A 55 -7.03 -0.26 8.07
C ASP A 55 -6.47 -0.99 6.82
N LEU A 56 -5.95 -0.21 5.86
CA LEU A 56 -5.27 -0.76 4.69
C LEU A 56 -3.91 -1.37 5.06
N GLN A 57 -3.14 -0.75 5.96
CA GLN A 57 -1.89 -1.33 6.48
C GLN A 57 -2.16 -2.68 7.15
N ASP A 58 -3.20 -2.77 7.98
CA ASP A 58 -3.61 -4.01 8.64
C ASP A 58 -4.04 -5.09 7.64
N LEU A 59 -4.78 -4.71 6.59
CA LEU A 59 -5.19 -5.61 5.51
C LEU A 59 -3.98 -6.19 4.77
N ILE A 60 -2.99 -5.34 4.45
CA ILE A 60 -1.74 -5.75 3.79
C ILE A 60 -0.95 -6.69 4.71
N MET A 61 -0.81 -6.36 6.00
CA MET A 61 -0.08 -7.19 6.97
C MET A 61 -0.74 -8.55 7.17
N LYS A 62 -2.07 -8.62 7.23
CA LYS A 62 -2.83 -9.89 7.24
C LYS A 62 -2.56 -10.70 5.98
N THR A 63 -2.47 -10.05 4.82
CA THR A 63 -2.17 -10.71 3.55
C THR A 63 -0.76 -11.33 3.56
N ILE A 64 0.25 -10.61 4.07
CA ILE A 64 1.63 -11.11 4.26
C ILE A 64 1.64 -12.36 5.15
N ASN A 65 0.99 -12.29 6.32
CA ASN A 65 0.99 -13.36 7.30
C ASN A 65 0.29 -14.63 6.78
N ASN A 66 -0.79 -14.47 6.01
CA ASN A 66 -1.56 -15.60 5.48
C ASN A 66 -0.88 -16.31 4.30
N THR A 67 0.06 -15.67 3.62
CA THR A 67 0.57 -16.16 2.33
C THR A 67 1.88 -16.95 2.45
N ASN A 68 2.31 -17.37 3.65
CA ASN A 68 3.59 -18.09 3.86
C ASN A 68 4.82 -17.34 3.28
N PHE A 69 4.73 -16.04 3.00
CA PHE A 69 5.87 -15.25 2.51
C PHE A 69 7.03 -15.23 3.51
N VAL A 70 6.72 -15.38 4.80
CA VAL A 70 7.72 -15.48 5.88
C VAL A 70 8.65 -16.69 5.73
N LYS A 71 8.31 -17.70 4.92
CA LYS A 71 9.24 -18.81 4.63
C LYS A 71 10.28 -18.45 3.57
N ASP A 72 10.02 -17.44 2.74
CA ASP A 72 10.91 -17.04 1.63
C ASP A 72 11.84 -15.87 2.00
N TYR A 73 11.51 -15.08 3.04
CA TYR A 73 12.33 -13.95 3.50
C TYR A 73 13.07 -14.30 4.79
N SER A 74 14.40 -14.19 4.74
CA SER A 74 15.30 -14.43 5.87
C SER A 74 14.92 -13.60 7.11
N PRO A 75 15.22 -14.12 8.32
CA PRO A 75 14.86 -13.50 9.60
C PRO A 75 15.47 -12.10 9.86
N GLU A 76 16.34 -11.61 8.97
CA GLU A 76 17.00 -10.31 9.11
C GLU A 76 16.06 -9.10 8.93
N LEU A 77 14.92 -9.24 8.25
CA LEU A 77 13.96 -8.13 8.07
C LEU A 77 13.12 -7.84 9.32
N LEU A 78 13.16 -8.72 10.31
CA LEU A 78 12.42 -8.62 11.58
C LEU A 78 13.36 -8.40 12.79
N SER A 79 14.66 -8.20 12.56
CA SER A 79 15.67 -7.92 13.60
C SER A 79 15.95 -6.43 13.76
#